data_AF-A0A2D6MBC4-F1
#
_entry.id   AF-A0A2D6MBC4-F1
#
_cell.length_a   1.000
_cell.length_b   1.000
_cell.length_c   1.000
_cell.angle_alpha   90.00
_cell.angle_beta   90.00
_cell.angle_gamma   90.00
#
_symmetry.space_group_name_H-M   'P 1'
#
loop_
_entity.id
_entity.type
_entity.pdbx_description
1 polymer ?
#
loop_
_entity_poly.entity_id
_entity_poly.type
_entity_poly.pdbx_seq_one_letter_code
_entity_poly.pdbx_strand_id
1 'polypeptide(L)'
;MIVRCNPKCKNSDGFTDGSLDVDSNEVVCNECGDILKSVSSYAKLSMKTTGDIIRSKNRKAFMFPCQTCDTNVEAQFVNGVLVGKACSNNQVGCKINVTEHMVKAIEETQNRLEKVEADESE
;
A
#
# COMPACT_ATOMS: atom_id res chain seq x y z
N MET A 1 -10.30 12.14 7.54
CA MET A 1 -10.56 12.83 8.84
C MET A 1 -10.52 14.34 8.67
N ILE A 2 -11.48 15.07 9.26
CA ILE A 2 -11.52 16.54 9.23
C ILE A 2 -10.37 17.15 10.03
N VAL A 3 -9.57 17.99 9.37
CA VAL A 3 -8.41 18.68 9.94
C VAL A 3 -8.35 20.13 9.45
N ARG A 4 -7.56 20.96 10.14
CA ARG A 4 -7.33 22.34 9.71
C ARG A 4 -6.42 22.37 8.48
N CYS A 5 -6.85 23.05 7.43
CA CYS A 5 -6.06 23.20 6.20
C CYS A 5 -5.06 24.35 6.31
N ASN A 6 -4.06 24.36 5.44
CA ASN A 6 -3.14 25.49 5.32
C ASN A 6 -3.91 26.75 4.85
N PRO A 7 -3.57 27.96 5.33
CA PRO A 7 -4.28 29.20 4.97
C PRO A 7 -4.28 29.54 3.47
N LYS A 8 -3.42 28.88 2.68
CA LYS A 8 -3.28 29.08 1.23
C LYS A 8 -4.16 28.14 0.41
N CYS A 9 -4.84 27.18 1.04
CA CYS A 9 -5.79 26.33 0.35
C CYS A 9 -6.99 27.17 -0.09
N LYS A 10 -7.16 27.38 -1.40
CA LYS A 10 -8.22 28.23 -1.97
C LYS A 10 -9.60 27.57 -1.97
N ASN A 11 -9.67 26.28 -1.66
CA ASN A 11 -10.87 25.46 -1.81
C ASN A 11 -11.50 25.08 -0.46
N SER A 12 -10.98 25.59 0.66
CA SER A 12 -11.42 25.19 1.99
C SER A 12 -11.60 26.39 2.93
N ASP A 13 -12.67 26.40 3.72
CA ASP A 13 -13.00 27.43 4.72
C ASP A 13 -12.09 27.35 5.97
N GLY A 14 -10.85 26.87 5.81
CA GLY A 14 -9.88 26.64 6.87
C GLY A 14 -9.91 25.22 7.46
N PHE A 15 -10.93 24.42 7.15
CA PHE A 15 -10.98 22.98 7.44
C PHE A 15 -11.06 22.19 6.14
N THR A 16 -10.54 20.96 6.15
CA THR A 16 -10.54 20.08 4.99
C THR A 16 -10.54 18.63 5.46
N ASP A 17 -10.88 17.71 4.56
CA ASP A 17 -10.63 16.29 4.79
C ASP A 17 -9.17 15.96 4.49
N GLY A 18 -8.50 15.31 5.44
CA GLY A 18 -7.11 14.93 5.34
C GLY A 18 -6.92 13.43 5.50
N SER A 19 -5.91 12.91 4.81
CA SER A 19 -5.48 11.53 4.91
C SER A 19 -3.98 11.45 5.24
N LEU A 20 -3.61 10.50 6.08
CA LEU A 20 -2.22 10.27 6.48
C LEU A 20 -1.49 9.44 5.41
N ASP A 21 -0.45 10.00 4.81
CA ASP A 21 0.54 9.21 4.10
C ASP A 21 1.40 8.46 5.11
N VAL A 22 1.29 7.14 5.10
CA VAL A 22 1.91 6.25 6.09
C VAL A 22 3.40 6.04 5.80
N ASP A 23 3.88 6.35 4.60
CA ASP A 23 5.29 6.20 4.23
C ASP A 23 6.09 7.44 4.62
N SER A 24 5.55 8.65 4.35
CA SER A 24 6.16 9.92 4.78
C SER A 24 5.80 10.34 6.21
N ASN A 25 4.77 9.73 6.80
CA ASN A 25 4.17 10.13 8.09
C ASN A 25 3.65 11.58 8.08
N GLU A 26 3.20 12.05 6.92
CA GLU A 26 2.64 13.39 6.71
C GLU A 26 1.15 13.31 6.39
N VAL A 27 0.38 14.31 6.80
CA VAL A 27 -1.04 14.38 6.47
C VAL A 27 -1.19 15.25 5.24
N VAL A 28 -1.91 14.75 4.25
CA VAL A 28 -2.15 15.44 2.99
C VAL A 28 -3.61 15.86 2.92
N CYS A 29 -3.84 17.08 2.46
CA CYS A 29 -5.17 17.60 2.17
C CYS A 29 -5.74 16.90 0.93
N ASN A 30 -6.95 16.33 1.04
CA ASN A 30 -7.59 15.63 -0.07
C ASN A 30 -8.12 16.60 -1.15
N GLU A 31 -8.25 17.89 -0.85
CA GLU A 31 -8.75 18.91 -1.78
C GLU A 31 -7.64 19.62 -2.58
N CYS A 32 -6.53 19.99 -1.92
CA CYS A 32 -5.45 20.73 -2.56
C CYS A 32 -4.15 19.93 -2.72
N GLY A 33 -4.03 18.74 -2.12
CA GLY A 33 -2.83 17.91 -2.18
C GLY A 33 -1.65 18.42 -1.36
N ASP A 34 -1.80 19.51 -0.61
CA ASP A 34 -0.73 20.05 0.22
C ASP A 34 -0.53 19.25 1.51
N ILE A 35 0.72 19.22 1.98
CA ILE A 35 1.09 18.70 3.29
C ILE A 35 0.62 19.64 4.40
N LEU A 36 -0.14 19.08 5.35
CA LEU A 36 -0.67 19.77 6.52
C LEU A 36 0.31 19.65 7.69
N LYS A 37 1.05 20.73 7.95
CA LYS A 37 2.10 20.74 8.99
C LYS A 37 1.56 20.83 10.41
N SER A 38 0.33 21.31 10.59
CA SER A 38 -0.27 21.57 11.90
C SER A 38 -0.97 20.35 12.53
N VAL A 39 -0.90 19.18 11.90
CA VAL A 39 -1.56 17.97 12.42
C VAL A 39 -0.72 17.32 13.51
N SER A 40 -1.29 17.21 14.71
CA SER A 40 -0.62 16.61 15.87
C SER A 40 -0.36 15.12 15.68
N SER A 41 0.64 14.59 16.39
CA SER A 41 0.93 13.15 16.41
C SER A 41 -0.26 12.31 16.87
N TYR A 42 -1.07 12.82 17.79
CA TYR A 42 -2.31 12.18 18.23
C TYR A 42 -3.32 12.05 17.09
N ALA A 43 -3.55 13.13 16.33
CA ALA A 43 -4.45 13.07 15.18
C ALA A 43 -3.93 12.12 14.09
N LYS A 44 -2.62 12.08 13.84
CA LYS A 44 -2.01 11.09 12.94
C LYS A 44 -2.23 9.66 13.43
N LEU A 45 -2.10 9.42 14.73
CA LEU A 45 -2.38 8.11 15.32
C LEU A 45 -3.86 7.73 15.14
N SER A 46 -4.78 8.66 15.41
CA SER A 46 -6.21 8.46 15.18
C SER A 46 -6.50 8.12 13.72
N MET A 47 -5.94 8.86 12.76
CA MET A 47 -6.06 8.59 11.31
C MET A 47 -5.57 7.19 10.96
N LYS A 48 -4.45 6.74 11.56
CA LYS A 48 -3.93 5.39 11.36
C LYS A 48 -4.87 4.32 11.90
N THR A 49 -5.54 4.57 13.03
CA THR A 49 -6.49 3.63 13.62
C THR A 49 -7.84 3.60 12.92
N THR A 50 -8.33 4.74 12.41
CA THR A 50 -9.61 4.85 11.70
C THR A 50 -9.51 4.42 10.24
N GLY A 51 -8.28 4.34 9.70
CA GLY A 51 -8.05 3.98 8.30
C GLY A 51 -8.10 5.16 7.34
N ASP A 52 -8.09 6.41 7.86
CA ASP A 52 -7.95 7.65 7.11
C ASP A 52 -6.50 7.83 6.59
N ILE A 53 -6.03 6.84 5.82
CA ILE A 53 -4.67 6.74 5.35
C ILE A 53 -4.62 6.72 3.82
N ILE A 54 -3.61 7.38 3.27
CA ILE A 54 -3.25 7.20 1.87
C ILE A 54 -2.50 5.86 1.80
N ARG A 55 -3.19 4.84 1.28
CA ARG A 55 -2.56 3.55 1.03
C ARG A 55 -1.59 3.71 -0.13
N SER A 56 -0.31 3.56 0.16
CA SER A 56 0.72 3.47 -0.88
C SER A 56 0.36 2.33 -1.84
N LYS A 57 0.22 2.64 -3.13
CA LYS A 57 0.05 1.63 -4.19
C LYS A 57 1.21 0.61 -4.22
N ASN A 58 2.32 0.95 -3.57
CA ASN A 58 3.53 0.15 -3.51
C ASN A 58 3.62 -0.75 -2.26
N ARG A 59 2.66 -0.69 -1.32
CA ARG A 59 2.58 -1.63 -0.20
C ARG A 59 2.05 -2.98 -0.68
N LYS A 60 2.90 -3.67 -1.43
CA LYS A 60 2.69 -5.02 -1.92
C LYS A 60 2.97 -5.97 -0.76
N ALA A 61 1.96 -6.73 -0.33
CA ALA A 61 1.98 -7.52 0.90
C ALA A 61 3.10 -8.57 0.96
N PHE A 62 3.70 -8.92 -0.19
CA PHE A 62 4.64 -10.01 -0.32
C PHE A 62 5.85 -9.62 -1.18
N MET A 63 6.65 -8.68 -0.68
CA MET A 63 7.93 -8.35 -1.31
C MET A 63 9.06 -9.20 -0.73
N PHE A 64 9.85 -9.82 -1.61
CA PHE A 64 10.96 -10.67 -1.23
C PHE A 64 12.21 -10.40 -2.08
N PRO A 65 13.40 -10.66 -1.52
CA PRO A 65 14.64 -10.57 -2.28
C PRO A 65 14.66 -11.65 -3.39
N CYS A 66 14.82 -11.20 -4.62
CA CYS A 66 14.99 -12.02 -5.80
C CYS A 66 16.46 -12.42 -5.95
N GLN A 67 16.78 -13.71 -5.93
CA GLN A 67 18.18 -14.17 -6.12
C GLN A 67 18.68 -14.00 -7.56
N THR A 68 17.79 -13.72 -8.51
CA THR A 68 18.10 -13.63 -9.94
C THR A 68 18.35 -12.20 -10.38
N CYS A 69 17.80 -11.23 -9.66
CA CYS A 69 17.73 -9.83 -10.07
C CYS A 69 18.20 -8.86 -8.98
N ASP A 70 18.66 -9.37 -7.84
CA ASP A 70 19.19 -8.63 -6.68
C ASP A 70 18.33 -7.43 -6.23
N THR A 71 17.04 -7.49 -6.54
CA THR A 71 16.04 -6.47 -6.19
C THR A 71 14.90 -7.12 -5.43
N ASN A 72 14.19 -6.34 -4.63
CA ASN A 72 12.99 -6.83 -3.97
C ASN A 72 11.84 -6.85 -4.98
N VAL A 73 11.29 -8.03 -5.20
CA VAL A 73 10.19 -8.28 -6.14
C VAL A 73 8.94 -8.70 -5.38
N GLU A 74 7.78 -8.36 -5.92
CA GLU A 74 6.51 -8.85 -5.40
C GLU A 74 6.32 -10.30 -5.82
N ALA A 75 5.98 -11.17 -4.88
CA ALA A 75 5.70 -12.56 -5.19
C ALA A 75 4.31 -12.72 -5.82
N GLN A 76 4.24 -13.50 -6.89
CA GLN A 76 3.04 -13.89 -7.59
C GLN A 76 3.06 -15.39 -7.84
N PHE A 77 1.92 -16.06 -7.72
CA PHE A 77 1.79 -17.44 -8.18
C PHE A 77 1.48 -17.46 -9.67
N VAL A 78 2.30 -18.16 -10.45
CA VAL A 78 2.04 -18.44 -11.86
C VAL A 78 2.16 -19.95 -12.05
N ASN A 79 1.08 -20.61 -12.47
CA ASN A 79 1.03 -22.05 -12.69
C ASN A 79 1.49 -22.90 -11.49
N GLY A 80 1.14 -22.50 -10.27
CA GLY A 80 1.50 -23.23 -9.04
C GLY A 80 2.94 -23.03 -8.56
N VAL A 81 3.70 -22.12 -9.17
CA VAL A 81 5.06 -21.76 -8.75
C VAL A 81 5.09 -20.30 -8.31
N LEU A 82 5.73 -20.03 -7.17
CA LEU A 82 5.95 -18.68 -6.69
C LEU A 82 7.07 -18.01 -7.49
N VAL A 83 6.76 -16.90 -8.14
CA VAL A 83 7.69 -16.12 -8.98
C VAL A 83 7.65 -14.64 -8.62
N GLY A 84 8.74 -13.92 -8.93
CA GLY A 84 8.79 -12.47 -8.80
C GLY A 84 8.09 -11.74 -9.95
N LYS A 85 7.08 -10.94 -9.63
CA LYS A 85 6.40 -10.02 -10.55
C LYS A 85 7.39 -8.94 -11.01
N ALA A 86 7.41 -8.69 -12.33
CA ALA A 86 8.29 -7.72 -13.00
C ALA A 86 9.78 -8.10 -13.14
N CYS A 87 10.14 -9.38 -13.00
CA CYS A 87 11.46 -9.84 -13.41
C CYS A 87 11.64 -9.79 -14.93
N SER A 88 12.75 -9.25 -15.41
CA SER A 88 13.08 -9.21 -16.85
C SER A 88 13.27 -10.59 -17.47
N ASN A 89 13.62 -11.60 -16.65
CA ASN A 89 13.76 -12.98 -17.06
C ASN A 89 12.43 -13.74 -16.96
N ASN A 90 11.49 -13.40 -17.84
CA ASN A 90 10.17 -14.07 -17.97
C ASN A 90 10.23 -15.57 -18.37
N GLN A 91 11.43 -16.17 -18.51
CA GLN A 91 11.59 -17.55 -18.97
C GLN A 91 12.24 -18.50 -17.94
N VAL A 92 12.90 -17.99 -16.90
CA VAL A 92 13.49 -18.79 -15.82
C VAL A 92 13.03 -18.16 -14.52
N GLY A 93 11.90 -18.65 -14.01
CA GLY A 93 11.17 -18.07 -12.88
C GLY A 93 12.09 -17.53 -11.79
N CYS A 94 11.91 -16.27 -11.45
CA CYS A 94 12.71 -15.62 -10.42
C CYS A 94 12.60 -16.40 -9.12
N LYS A 95 13.75 -16.92 -8.66
CA LYS A 95 13.84 -17.74 -7.46
C LYS A 95 13.76 -16.83 -6.24
N ILE A 96 12.63 -16.91 -5.57
CA ILE A 96 12.42 -16.28 -4.28
C ILE A 96 12.58 -17.37 -3.22
N ASN A 97 13.43 -17.14 -2.23
CA ASN A 97 13.58 -18.07 -1.12
C ASN A 97 12.57 -17.71 -0.03
N VAL A 98 11.52 -18.53 0.10
CA VAL A 98 10.48 -18.40 1.12
C VAL A 98 10.22 -19.74 1.79
N THR A 99 9.79 -19.71 3.04
CA THR A 99 9.43 -20.92 3.79
C THR A 99 8.10 -21.49 3.30
N GLU A 100 7.87 -22.80 3.50
CA GLU A 100 6.60 -23.46 3.11
C GLU A 100 5.37 -22.78 3.76
N HIS A 101 5.50 -22.32 5.01
CA HIS A 101 4.45 -21.57 5.69
C HIS A 101 4.12 -20.25 5.01
N MET A 102 5.13 -19.56 4.48
CA MET A 102 4.95 -18.30 3.77
C MET A 102 4.28 -18.53 2.41
N VAL A 103 4.63 -19.61 1.72
CA VAL A 103 3.97 -20.03 0.46
C VAL A 103 2.46 -20.20 0.67
N LYS A 104 2.05 -20.93 1.71
CA LYS A 104 0.63 -21.11 2.07
C LYS A 104 -0.05 -19.81 2.43
N ALA A 105 0.60 -18.94 3.21
CA ALA A 105 0.04 -17.65 3.60
C ALA A 105 -0.17 -16.72 2.40
N ILE A 106 0.75 -16.71 1.42
CA ILE A 106 0.62 -15.94 0.18
C ILE A 106 -0.57 -16.45 -0.64
N GLU A 107 -0.67 -17.78 -0.81
CA GLU A 107 -1.75 -18.43 -1.55
C GLU A 107 -3.13 -18.13 -0.95
N GLU A 108 -3.29 -18.29 0.37
CA GLU A 108 -4.54 -17.97 1.07
C GLU A 108 -4.93 -16.50 0.94
N THR A 109 -3.95 -15.60 0.98
CA THR A 109 -4.19 -14.15 0.88
C THR A 109 -4.57 -13.75 -0.53
N GLN A 110 -3.93 -14.31 -1.57
CA GLN A 110 -4.30 -14.06 -2.97
C GLN A 110 -5.73 -14.54 -3.27
N ASN A 111 -6.09 -15.75 -2.85
CA ASN A 111 -7.44 -16.28 -3.00
C ASN A 111 -8.51 -15.44 -2.29
N ARG A 112 -8.16 -14.76 -1.19
CA ARG A 112 -9.06 -13.82 -0.52
C ARG A 112 -9.21 -12.51 -1.28
N LEU A 113 -8.12 -11.97 -1.81
CA LEU A 113 -8.15 -10.72 -2.58
C LEU A 113 -8.97 -10.89 -3.87
N GLU A 114 -8.79 -11.99 -4.59
CA GLU A 114 -9.57 -12.27 -5.82
C GLU A 114 -11.08 -12.37 -5.55
N LYS A 115 -11.49 -12.89 -4.39
CA LYS A 115 -12.90 -12.96 -3.99
C LYS A 115 -13.48 -11.58 -3.67
N VAL A 116 -12.71 -10.74 -2.96
CA VAL A 116 -13.17 -9.38 -2.63
C VAL A 116 -13.26 -8.50 -3.87
N GLU A 117 -12.31 -8.61 -4.80
CA GLU A 117 -12.35 -7.86 -6.07
C GLU A 117 -13.52 -8.30 -6.97
N ALA A 118 -13.94 -9.57 -6.92
CA ALA A 118 -15.13 -10.03 -7.62
C ALA A 118 -16.42 -9.47 -7.01
N ASP A 119 -16.53 -9.44 -5.68
CA ASP A 119 -17.72 -8.96 -4.96
C ASP A 119 -17.92 -7.43 -5.08
N GLU A 120 -16.88 -6.64 -5.34
CA GLU A 120 -16.98 -5.18 -5.58
C GLU A 120 -17.39 -4.81 -7.02
N SER A 121 -17.55 -5.80 -7.91
CA SER A 121 -17.86 -5.59 -9.33
C SER A 121 -19.28 -6.00 -9.76
N GLU A 122 -20.16 -6.31 -8.80
CA GLU A 122 -21.61 -6.52 -9.00
C GLU A 122 -22.48 -5.31 -8.58
#